data_AF-A0A0N0DCS1-F1
#
_entry.id   AF-A0A0N0DCS1-F1
#
_cell.length_a   1.000
_cell.length_b   1.000
_cell.length_c   1.000
_cell.angle_alpha   90.00
_cell.angle_beta   90.00
_cell.angle_gamma   90.00
#
_symmetry.space_group_name_H-M   'P 1'
#
loop_
_entity.id
_entity.type
_entity.pdbx_description
1 polymer ?
#
loop_
_entity_poly.entity_id
_entity_poly.type
_entity_poly.pdbx_seq_one_letter_code
_entity_poly.pdbx_strand_id
1 'polypeptide(L)'
;MNVSLHNAKALNLRYRIPFVQARVLCEGGDGRFIDPDESTNGNCLDDIQRVYGRQPAFDQPRTNWEHWDDSNPIEIDLADSSDTLQQKLRGVKHPYYDEPGAYIKFPLHADDTKDLMKDLVNKKMVGGQSLLALARMASYGLENVVSVAHSQIQIISQTSRLNRDFKISQPALPPTYQKVECNFLCGFYSIRDLRTQMYAKRFFIGIIHHGSACQHWTSFIWDRVRGDLYHFDSFLPDQVLRTTNVAYMWRELLASCGMPYNFNIFQGPITPQEDSISCGPLCIFMIFRFLGGLVGCTGEEMRRIHRSHTLQLVGQPPTGASTAPVLLFSDWVVGLSLDRPSTHKAKAVIALNFIKAFFYHLCLEDLGVRQSNTVFYTKWRRDGTTVITPCVKKYGQNHDTHTL
;
A
#
# COMPACT_ATOMS: atom_id res chain seq x y z
N MET A 1 -3.84 -14.67 -22.23
CA MET A 1 -4.72 -13.73 -22.95
C MET A 1 -3.97 -12.43 -23.14
N ASN A 2 -3.66 -12.07 -24.38
CA ASN A 2 -2.93 -10.84 -24.73
C ASN A 2 -3.89 -9.64 -24.66
N VAL A 3 -3.89 -8.93 -23.54
CA VAL A 3 -4.53 -7.61 -23.48
C VAL A 3 -3.58 -6.60 -24.12
N SER A 4 -3.86 -6.35 -25.40
CA SER A 4 -3.16 -5.44 -26.31
C SER A 4 -2.93 -4.04 -25.71
N LEU A 5 -1.74 -3.51 -25.99
CA LEU A 5 -1.19 -2.15 -25.81
C LEU A 5 -2.08 -0.98 -26.29
N HIS A 6 -3.34 -1.19 -26.66
CA HIS A 6 -4.21 -0.18 -27.24
C HIS A 6 -4.89 0.77 -26.24
N ASN A 7 -4.95 0.43 -24.95
CA ASN A 7 -5.57 1.32 -23.95
C ASN A 7 -4.62 2.38 -23.34
N ALA A 8 -3.31 2.32 -23.61
CA ALA A 8 -2.35 3.31 -23.09
C ALA A 8 -2.35 4.64 -23.86
N LYS A 9 -3.06 4.75 -25.00
CA LYS A 9 -3.03 5.95 -25.87
C LYS A 9 -4.04 7.05 -25.51
N ALA A 10 -4.91 6.84 -24.51
CA ALA A 10 -6.00 7.78 -24.18
C ALA A 10 -5.78 8.65 -22.93
N LEU A 11 -4.53 8.82 -22.46
CA LEU A 11 -4.18 9.77 -21.40
C LEU A 11 -3.76 11.11 -22.01
N ASN A 12 -4.60 12.12 -21.76
CA ASN A 12 -4.50 13.50 -22.23
C ASN A 12 -3.08 14.10 -22.05
N LEU A 13 -2.52 14.59 -23.15
CA LEU A 13 -1.17 15.18 -23.30
C LEU A 13 -0.92 16.50 -22.53
N ARG A 14 -1.78 16.93 -21.59
CA ARG A 14 -1.65 18.26 -20.97
C ARG A 14 -0.77 18.32 -19.71
N TYR A 15 -0.50 17.20 -19.05
CA TYR A 15 0.54 17.11 -18.00
C TYR A 15 1.12 15.69 -17.99
N ARG A 16 2.29 15.49 -18.60
CA ARG A 16 3.02 14.21 -18.42
C ARG A 16 3.67 14.24 -17.05
N ILE A 17 3.07 13.52 -16.09
CA ILE A 17 3.68 13.27 -14.78
C ILE A 17 4.95 12.46 -15.03
N PRO A 18 6.13 12.93 -14.59
CA PRO A 18 7.39 12.25 -14.89
C PRO A 18 7.54 10.98 -14.06
N PHE A 19 8.27 10.00 -14.59
CA PHE A 19 8.77 8.87 -13.81
C PHE A 19 9.94 9.36 -12.95
N VAL A 20 9.72 9.50 -11.64
CA VAL A 20 10.75 10.00 -10.72
C VAL A 20 11.62 8.83 -10.26
N GLN A 21 12.93 9.02 -10.34
CA GLN A 21 13.89 8.02 -9.89
C GLN A 21 15.18 8.65 -9.36
N ALA A 22 15.88 7.96 -8.48
CA ALA A 22 17.26 8.30 -8.15
C ALA A 22 18.00 7.10 -7.56
N ARG A 23 19.33 7.19 -7.63
CA ARG A 23 20.22 6.43 -6.76
C ARG A 23 20.56 7.28 -5.55
N VAL A 24 20.24 6.79 -4.36
CA VAL A 24 20.69 7.36 -3.09
C VAL A 24 22.08 6.81 -2.79
N LEU A 25 23.08 7.69 -2.64
CA LEU A 25 24.49 7.34 -2.46
C LEU A 25 25.04 7.84 -1.13
N CYS A 26 25.88 7.07 -0.45
CA CYS A 26 26.57 7.46 0.77
C CYS A 26 27.90 6.71 0.99
N GLU A 27 28.80 7.33 1.75
CA GLU A 27 30.04 6.71 2.23
C GLU A 27 29.71 5.64 3.29
N GLY A 28 30.21 4.41 3.11
CA GLY A 28 29.99 3.30 4.04
C GLY A 28 28.67 2.52 3.87
N GLY A 29 27.89 2.84 2.82
CA GLY A 29 26.56 2.28 2.57
C GLY A 29 26.47 1.19 1.50
N ASP A 30 27.59 0.60 1.07
CA ASP A 30 27.61 -0.48 0.07
C ASP A 30 27.54 -1.86 0.72
N GLY A 31 26.73 -2.75 0.16
CA GLY A 31 26.56 -4.10 0.66
C GLY A 31 25.23 -4.73 0.23
N ARG A 32 24.88 -5.84 0.88
CA ARG A 32 23.59 -6.51 0.68
C ARG A 32 22.64 -6.15 1.83
N PHE A 33 21.36 -5.95 1.53
CA PHE A 33 20.32 -5.72 2.55
C PHE A 33 19.74 -7.01 3.13
N ILE A 34 20.31 -8.14 2.72
CA ILE A 34 19.94 -9.50 3.11
C ILE A 34 21.17 -10.14 3.72
N ASP A 35 21.03 -10.67 4.93
CA ASP A 35 22.09 -11.35 5.64
C ASP A 35 22.45 -12.67 4.87
N PRO A 36 23.72 -13.10 4.83
CA PRO A 36 24.13 -14.26 4.03
C PRO A 36 23.37 -15.57 4.34
N ASP A 37 22.95 -15.76 5.58
CA ASP A 37 22.17 -16.92 6.04
C ASP A 37 20.71 -16.90 5.56
N GLU A 38 20.09 -15.71 5.47
CA GLU A 38 18.79 -15.51 4.82
C GLU A 38 18.84 -15.97 3.36
N SER A 39 19.97 -15.72 2.68
CA SER A 39 20.14 -16.04 1.26
C SER A 39 20.15 -17.56 0.97
N THR A 40 20.51 -18.38 1.96
CA THR A 40 20.54 -19.85 1.85
C THR A 40 19.27 -20.53 2.34
N ASN A 41 18.59 -19.94 3.33
CA ASN A 41 17.51 -20.60 4.08
C ASN A 41 16.15 -19.90 3.94
N GLY A 42 16.11 -18.70 3.34
CA GLY A 42 14.93 -17.87 3.25
C GLY A 42 14.28 -17.87 1.86
N ASN A 43 13.03 -17.43 1.81
CA ASN A 43 12.31 -17.18 0.56
C ASN A 43 12.65 -15.79 -0.03
N CYS A 44 13.56 -15.04 0.62
CA CYS A 44 13.90 -13.68 0.21
C CYS A 44 14.51 -13.60 -1.19
N LEU A 45 15.15 -14.66 -1.69
CA LEU A 45 15.71 -14.72 -3.03
C LEU A 45 14.75 -15.21 -4.11
N ASP A 46 13.48 -15.48 -3.78
CA ASP A 46 12.50 -15.89 -4.78
C ASP A 46 12.43 -14.86 -5.90
N ASP A 47 12.54 -15.34 -7.15
CA ASP A 47 12.42 -14.49 -8.31
C ASP A 47 11.01 -13.88 -8.39
N ILE A 48 10.87 -12.76 -9.12
CA ILE A 48 9.60 -12.04 -9.17
C ILE A 48 8.48 -12.86 -9.85
N GLN A 49 8.81 -13.75 -10.79
CA GLN A 49 7.83 -14.59 -11.47
C GLN A 49 7.27 -15.65 -10.52
N ARG A 50 8.11 -16.20 -9.65
CA ARG A 50 7.72 -17.14 -8.59
C ARG A 50 6.87 -16.44 -7.53
N VAL A 51 7.20 -15.20 -7.18
CA VAL A 51 6.34 -14.38 -6.30
C VAL A 51 4.96 -14.20 -6.94
N TYR A 52 4.88 -13.77 -8.20
CA TYR A 52 3.60 -13.59 -8.90
C TYR A 52 2.84 -14.89 -9.13
N GLY A 53 3.54 -16.00 -9.41
CA GLY A 53 2.93 -17.32 -9.62
C GLY A 53 2.37 -17.96 -8.35
N ARG A 54 2.79 -17.49 -7.17
CA ARG A 54 2.25 -17.92 -5.87
C ARG A 54 1.06 -17.10 -5.41
N GLN A 55 0.72 -16.03 -6.11
CA GLN A 55 -0.36 -15.17 -5.68
C GLN A 55 -1.68 -15.90 -5.82
N PRO A 56 -2.50 -15.93 -4.75
CA PRO A 56 -3.88 -16.32 -4.93
C PRO A 56 -4.52 -15.38 -5.94
N ALA A 57 -5.51 -15.87 -6.70
CA ALA A 57 -6.34 -14.98 -7.51
C ALA A 57 -6.90 -13.86 -6.61
N PHE A 58 -7.09 -12.65 -7.17
CA PHE A 58 -7.66 -11.50 -6.46
C PHE A 58 -8.95 -11.86 -5.68
N ASP A 59 -9.66 -12.87 -6.18
CA ASP A 59 -10.95 -13.34 -5.69
C ASP A 59 -10.87 -14.77 -5.14
N GLN A 60 -9.68 -15.32 -4.83
CA GLN A 60 -9.65 -16.67 -4.26
C GLN A 60 -10.46 -16.65 -2.97
N PRO A 61 -11.58 -17.40 -2.92
CA PRO A 61 -12.21 -17.68 -1.65
C PRO A 61 -11.15 -18.43 -0.87
N ARG A 62 -10.59 -17.84 0.19
CA ARG A 62 -9.49 -18.40 0.97
C ARG A 62 -9.86 -19.79 1.47
N THR A 63 -9.41 -20.86 0.80
CA THR A 63 -9.94 -22.23 0.95
C THR A 63 -9.92 -22.83 2.36
N ASN A 64 -9.34 -22.16 3.36
CA ASN A 64 -9.51 -22.43 4.79
C ASN A 64 -10.68 -21.62 5.41
N TRP A 65 -11.87 -21.71 4.80
CA TRP A 65 -13.14 -21.19 5.36
C TRP A 65 -13.64 -21.99 6.58
N GLU A 66 -12.79 -22.73 7.30
CA GLU A 66 -13.20 -23.48 8.51
C GLU A 66 -13.76 -22.59 9.63
N HIS A 67 -13.76 -21.26 9.46
CA HIS A 67 -14.39 -20.29 10.35
C HIS A 67 -15.80 -19.83 9.92
N TRP A 68 -16.27 -20.19 8.72
CA TRP A 68 -17.64 -19.88 8.25
C TRP A 68 -18.54 -21.06 8.55
N ASP A 69 -19.23 -21.01 9.68
CA ASP A 69 -20.39 -21.84 9.90
C ASP A 69 -21.58 -21.24 9.13
N ASP A 70 -21.87 -21.78 7.94
CA ASP A 70 -22.99 -21.34 7.11
C ASP A 70 -24.34 -21.43 7.84
N SER A 71 -24.43 -22.26 8.89
CA SER A 71 -25.62 -22.37 9.74
C SER A 71 -25.70 -21.29 10.82
N ASN A 72 -24.61 -20.57 11.11
CA ASN A 72 -24.51 -19.48 12.08
C ASN A 72 -23.73 -18.27 11.49
N PRO A 73 -24.35 -17.49 10.59
CA PRO A 73 -23.67 -16.33 9.99
C PRO A 73 -23.31 -15.28 11.04
N ILE A 74 -22.10 -14.75 10.95
CA ILE A 74 -21.63 -13.64 11.79
C ILE A 74 -22.20 -12.34 11.23
N GLU A 75 -22.99 -11.63 12.03
CA GLU A 75 -23.51 -10.30 11.70
C GLU A 75 -22.77 -9.22 12.48
N ILE A 76 -22.12 -8.29 11.78
CA ILE A 76 -21.47 -7.12 12.39
C ILE A 76 -22.27 -5.84 12.12
N ASP A 77 -22.32 -4.97 13.12
CA ASP A 77 -22.77 -3.59 12.98
C ASP A 77 -21.55 -2.67 13.09
N LEU A 78 -21.49 -1.61 12.26
CA LEU A 78 -20.48 -0.57 12.43
C LEU A 78 -20.60 0.12 13.79
N ALA A 79 -21.75 0.09 14.44
CA ALA A 79 -21.96 0.58 15.80
C ALA A 79 -21.45 -0.37 16.90
N ASP A 80 -21.07 -1.61 16.59
CA ASP A 80 -20.59 -2.57 17.59
C ASP A 80 -19.35 -2.02 18.33
N SER A 81 -19.36 -2.12 19.66
CA SER A 81 -18.17 -1.90 20.48
C SER A 81 -17.07 -2.92 20.14
N SER A 82 -15.84 -2.68 20.59
CA SER A 82 -14.76 -3.68 20.46
C SER A 82 -15.18 -4.99 21.13
N ASP A 83 -15.64 -4.94 22.40
CA ASP A 83 -16.09 -6.14 23.14
C ASP A 83 -17.18 -6.93 22.41
N THR A 84 -18.21 -6.25 21.88
CA THR A 84 -19.28 -6.89 21.11
C THR A 84 -18.75 -7.54 19.84
N LEU A 85 -17.86 -6.85 19.10
CA LEU A 85 -17.23 -7.41 17.91
C LEU A 85 -16.42 -8.67 18.26
N GLN A 86 -15.58 -8.62 19.30
CA GLN A 86 -14.76 -9.76 19.71
C GLN A 86 -15.61 -10.95 20.18
N GLN A 87 -16.73 -10.69 20.85
CA GLN A 87 -17.66 -11.75 21.23
C GLN A 87 -18.26 -12.46 20.01
N LYS A 88 -18.66 -11.68 18.98
CA LYS A 88 -19.17 -12.20 17.71
C LYS A 88 -18.11 -12.99 16.92
N LEU A 89 -16.85 -12.58 17.01
CA LEU A 89 -15.72 -13.19 16.30
C LEU A 89 -15.01 -14.30 17.09
N ARG A 90 -15.47 -14.66 18.29
CA ARG A 90 -14.77 -15.62 19.18
C ARG A 90 -14.51 -16.99 18.55
N GLY A 91 -15.36 -17.41 17.61
CA GLY A 91 -15.22 -18.67 16.88
C GLY A 91 -14.38 -18.57 15.60
N VAL A 92 -14.00 -17.37 15.18
CA VAL A 92 -13.23 -17.16 13.95
C VAL A 92 -11.77 -17.52 14.19
N LYS A 93 -11.28 -18.50 13.44
CA LYS A 93 -9.87 -18.87 13.39
C LYS A 93 -9.26 -18.28 12.13
N HIS A 94 -8.15 -17.58 12.28
CA HIS A 94 -7.45 -16.97 11.17
C HIS A 94 -5.98 -17.40 11.21
N PRO A 95 -5.56 -18.36 10.34
CA PRO A 95 -4.24 -18.98 10.41
C PRO A 95 -3.08 -17.97 10.50
N TYR A 96 -3.16 -16.87 9.75
CA TYR A 96 -2.18 -15.78 9.78
C TYR A 96 -1.93 -15.17 11.18
N TYR A 97 -2.98 -15.06 12.00
CA TYR A 97 -2.92 -14.39 13.31
C TYR A 97 -2.75 -15.37 14.48
N ASP A 98 -3.06 -16.64 14.23
CA ASP A 98 -3.05 -17.71 15.22
C ASP A 98 -1.67 -18.36 15.38
N GLU A 99 -0.70 -18.04 14.52
CA GLU A 99 0.68 -18.53 14.65
C GLU A 99 1.35 -18.05 15.94
N PRO A 100 2.08 -18.94 16.65
CA PRO A 100 2.95 -18.57 17.76
C PRO A 100 3.99 -17.54 17.30
N GLY A 101 3.89 -16.31 17.81
CA GLY A 101 4.79 -15.20 17.43
C GLY A 101 4.19 -14.17 16.48
N ALA A 102 2.95 -14.33 16.00
CA ALA A 102 2.27 -13.27 15.26
C ALA A 102 2.17 -12.00 16.14
N TYR A 103 2.80 -10.91 15.68
CA TYR A 103 2.92 -9.65 16.42
C TYR A 103 1.57 -8.92 16.55
N ILE A 104 0.78 -8.92 15.48
CA ILE A 104 -0.60 -8.45 15.51
C ILE A 104 -1.48 -9.69 15.70
N LYS A 105 -2.47 -9.59 16.61
CA LYS A 105 -3.46 -10.65 16.83
C LYS A 105 -4.76 -10.32 16.12
N PHE A 106 -5.55 -11.35 15.80
CA PHE A 106 -6.80 -11.20 15.06
C PHE A 106 -7.76 -10.20 15.71
N PRO A 107 -7.96 -10.15 17.05
CA PRO A 107 -8.81 -9.15 17.68
C PRO A 107 -8.46 -7.70 17.31
N LEU A 108 -7.16 -7.37 17.38
CA LEU A 108 -6.68 -6.03 17.02
C LEU A 108 -6.89 -5.75 15.52
N HIS A 109 -6.58 -6.73 14.67
CA HIS A 109 -6.84 -6.58 13.24
C HIS A 109 -8.33 -6.37 12.94
N ALA A 110 -9.22 -7.09 13.63
CA ALA A 110 -10.64 -7.01 13.41
C ALA A 110 -11.21 -5.63 13.76
N ASP A 111 -10.73 -5.02 14.85
CA ASP A 111 -11.08 -3.64 15.20
C ASP A 111 -10.56 -2.64 14.14
N ASP A 112 -9.32 -2.76 13.69
CA ASP A 112 -8.76 -1.92 12.61
C ASP A 112 -9.58 -2.03 11.31
N THR A 113 -10.04 -3.25 10.98
CA THR A 113 -10.84 -3.57 9.80
C THR A 113 -12.27 -3.02 9.92
N LYS A 114 -12.90 -3.10 11.10
CA LYS A 114 -14.20 -2.44 11.36
C LYS A 114 -14.09 -0.92 11.25
N ASP A 115 -13.03 -0.33 11.80
CA ASP A 115 -12.82 1.12 11.72
C ASP A 115 -12.52 1.56 10.28
N LEU A 116 -11.82 0.73 9.50
CA LEU A 116 -11.67 0.95 8.08
C LEU A 116 -13.03 0.98 7.36
N MET A 117 -13.91 0.02 7.64
CA MET A 117 -15.25 -0.01 7.04
C MET A 117 -16.03 1.27 7.35
N LYS A 118 -15.94 1.80 8.59
CA LYS A 118 -16.50 3.11 8.94
C LYS A 118 -15.85 4.23 8.15
N ASP A 119 -14.52 4.23 8.04
CA ASP A 119 -13.76 5.29 7.37
C ASP A 119 -14.02 5.34 5.87
N LEU A 120 -14.27 4.20 5.22
CA LEU A 120 -14.58 4.13 3.78
C LEU A 120 -15.96 4.72 3.44
N VAL A 121 -16.93 4.60 4.35
CA VAL A 121 -18.30 5.14 4.15
C VAL A 121 -18.42 6.58 4.64
N ASN A 122 -17.64 6.97 5.65
CA ASN A 122 -17.59 8.32 6.15
C ASN A 122 -16.75 9.18 5.21
N LYS A 123 -17.19 10.41 4.89
CA LYS A 123 -16.45 11.34 4.02
C LYS A 123 -15.24 11.96 4.73
N LYS A 124 -14.40 11.14 5.36
CA LYS A 124 -13.20 11.55 6.09
C LYS A 124 -11.98 10.79 5.58
N MET A 125 -10.80 11.29 5.95
CA MET A 125 -9.55 10.60 5.67
C MET A 125 -9.46 9.31 6.49
N VAL A 126 -9.02 8.23 5.86
CA VAL A 126 -8.84 6.92 6.50
C VAL A 126 -7.68 6.97 7.51
N GLY A 127 -7.87 6.34 8.67
CA GLY A 127 -6.84 6.22 9.70
C GLY A 127 -5.67 5.31 9.30
N GLY A 128 -4.49 5.55 9.88
CA GLY A 128 -3.29 4.77 9.58
C GLY A 128 -3.41 3.28 9.90
N GLN A 129 -4.01 2.93 11.05
CA GLN A 129 -4.21 1.52 11.43
C GLN A 129 -5.15 0.78 10.47
N SER A 130 -6.23 1.45 10.04
CA SER A 130 -7.13 0.96 9.00
C SER A 130 -6.42 0.73 7.65
N LEU A 131 -5.50 1.60 7.25
CA LEU A 131 -4.69 1.40 6.04
C LEU A 131 -3.70 0.23 6.20
N LEU A 132 -3.14 0.04 7.40
CA LEU A 132 -2.26 -1.11 7.69
C LEU A 132 -3.03 -2.43 7.72
N ALA A 133 -4.31 -2.44 8.12
CA ALA A 133 -5.18 -3.60 7.97
C ALA A 133 -5.25 -4.05 6.51
N LEU A 134 -5.46 -3.12 5.57
CA LEU A 134 -5.42 -3.44 4.14
C LEU A 134 -4.03 -3.87 3.66
N ALA A 135 -2.95 -3.29 4.19
CA ALA A 135 -1.59 -3.73 3.85
C ALA A 135 -1.32 -5.18 4.29
N ARG A 136 -1.85 -5.59 5.46
CA ARG A 136 -1.83 -6.99 5.92
C ARG A 136 -2.62 -7.87 4.96
N MET A 137 -3.83 -7.44 4.57
CA MET A 137 -4.64 -8.18 3.60
C MET A 137 -3.96 -8.32 2.22
N ALA A 138 -3.22 -7.30 1.78
CA ALA A 138 -2.43 -7.34 0.55
C ALA A 138 -1.26 -8.35 0.59
N SER A 139 -0.85 -8.76 1.79
CA SER A 139 0.23 -9.74 1.98
C SER A 139 -0.26 -11.19 2.05
N TYR A 140 -1.58 -11.43 2.06
CA TYR A 140 -2.11 -12.78 2.19
C TYR A 140 -1.72 -13.67 1.01
N GLY A 141 -1.27 -14.89 1.31
CA GLY A 141 -0.68 -15.82 0.34
C GLY A 141 0.75 -15.46 -0.09
N LEU A 142 1.31 -14.36 0.40
CA LEU A 142 2.67 -13.88 0.14
C LEU A 142 3.48 -13.72 1.42
N GLU A 143 2.99 -14.22 2.55
CA GLU A 143 3.55 -14.01 3.88
C GLU A 143 4.98 -14.53 3.98
N ASN A 144 5.32 -15.55 3.20
CA ASN A 144 6.66 -16.11 3.13
C ASN A 144 7.68 -15.15 2.48
N VAL A 145 7.24 -14.19 1.66
CA VAL A 145 8.09 -13.25 0.92
C VAL A 145 7.84 -11.78 1.26
N VAL A 146 6.72 -11.43 1.90
CA VAL A 146 6.33 -10.06 2.29
C VAL A 146 6.28 -9.94 3.81
N SER A 147 6.83 -8.84 4.31
CA SER A 147 6.66 -8.35 5.68
C SER A 147 5.90 -7.02 5.66
N VAL A 148 5.04 -6.80 6.64
CA VAL A 148 4.20 -5.60 6.77
C VAL A 148 4.59 -4.81 8.02
N ALA A 149 4.68 -3.49 7.90
CA ALA A 149 4.87 -2.59 9.03
C ALA A 149 3.73 -2.72 10.06
N HIS A 150 4.03 -2.61 11.36
CA HIS A 150 3.02 -2.64 12.43
C HIS A 150 2.35 -1.29 12.67
N SER A 151 3.05 -0.21 12.35
CA SER A 151 2.55 1.17 12.41
C SER A 151 3.12 1.96 11.24
N GLN A 152 2.49 3.07 10.91
CA GLN A 152 2.97 3.96 9.87
C GLN A 152 4.36 4.51 10.21
N ILE A 153 5.15 4.77 9.19
CA ILE A 153 6.25 5.72 9.30
C ILE A 153 5.64 7.12 9.32
N GLN A 154 6.16 8.01 10.14
CA GLN A 154 5.72 9.40 10.19
C GLN A 154 6.86 10.34 9.84
N ILE A 155 6.73 11.09 8.74
CA ILE A 155 7.62 12.20 8.42
C ILE A 155 7.00 13.47 9.01
N ILE A 156 7.62 14.02 10.05
CA ILE A 156 7.08 15.12 10.86
C ILE A 156 7.35 16.47 10.19
N SER A 157 8.54 16.66 9.62
CA SER A 157 8.96 17.91 8.98
C SER A 157 8.90 17.85 7.45
N GLN A 158 8.41 18.93 6.82
CA GLN A 158 8.50 19.11 5.36
C GLN A 158 9.90 19.55 4.90
N THR A 159 10.69 20.13 5.78
CA THR A 159 12.04 20.62 5.49
C THR A 159 13.09 19.67 6.04
N SER A 160 14.11 19.39 5.23
CA SER A 160 15.30 18.67 5.66
C SER A 160 16.31 19.64 6.29
N ARG A 161 17.13 19.13 7.21
CA ARG A 161 18.25 19.84 7.84
C ARG A 161 19.48 18.94 7.84
N LEU A 162 20.67 19.50 8.08
CA LEU A 162 21.87 18.68 8.21
C LEU A 162 21.78 17.83 9.48
N ASN A 163 22.32 16.63 9.47
CA ASN A 163 22.24 15.71 10.60
C ASN A 163 22.86 16.31 11.87
N ARG A 164 23.91 17.13 11.73
CA ARG A 164 24.53 17.87 12.84
C ARG A 164 23.58 18.83 13.59
N ASP A 165 22.47 19.21 12.97
CA ASP A 165 21.49 20.16 13.53
C ASP A 165 20.41 19.44 14.37
N PHE A 166 20.44 18.10 14.46
CA PHE A 166 19.52 17.31 15.28
C PHE A 166 20.12 17.00 16.67
N LYS A 167 19.28 16.96 17.72
CA LYS A 167 19.71 16.55 19.07
C LYS A 167 20.09 15.06 19.07
N ILE A 168 21.30 14.76 19.49
CA ILE A 168 21.93 13.43 19.36
C ILE A 168 21.40 12.44 20.40
N SER A 169 21.04 11.23 19.96
CA SER A 169 21.23 10.02 20.78
C SER A 169 21.99 8.89 20.09
N GLN A 170 22.32 9.00 18.78
CA GLN A 170 23.38 8.29 18.05
C GLN A 170 23.24 8.67 16.56
N PRO A 171 24.16 9.44 15.93
CA PRO A 171 24.00 9.73 14.52
C PRO A 171 24.36 8.48 13.72
N ALA A 172 23.34 7.77 13.23
CA ALA A 172 23.56 6.68 12.27
C ALA A 172 24.15 7.19 10.94
N LEU A 173 23.99 8.49 10.65
CA LEU A 173 24.48 9.15 9.44
C LEU A 173 25.59 10.16 9.75
N PRO A 174 26.51 10.45 8.81
CA PRO A 174 27.52 11.49 9.01
C PRO A 174 26.92 12.90 9.17
N PRO A 175 27.62 13.86 9.83
CA PRO A 175 27.09 15.19 10.15
C PRO A 175 26.65 16.04 8.95
N THR A 176 27.24 15.80 7.77
CA THR A 176 27.01 16.55 6.52
C THR A 176 25.79 16.08 5.73
N TYR A 177 25.13 15.00 6.16
CA TYR A 177 24.02 14.41 5.44
C TYR A 177 22.71 15.11 5.79
N GLN A 178 21.81 15.26 4.82
CA GLN A 178 20.45 15.74 5.08
C GLN A 178 19.63 14.68 5.82
N LYS A 179 18.77 15.16 6.72
CA LYS A 179 17.82 14.36 7.49
C LYS A 179 16.49 15.10 7.60
N VAL A 180 15.41 14.35 7.71
CA VAL A 180 14.08 14.86 8.03
C VAL A 180 13.68 14.36 9.41
N GLU A 181 12.96 15.17 10.16
CA GLU A 181 12.40 14.73 11.43
C GLU A 181 11.32 13.68 11.17
N CYS A 182 11.49 12.47 11.70
CA CYS A 182 10.59 11.37 11.44
C CYS A 182 10.58 10.32 12.56
N ASN A 183 9.51 9.53 12.62
CA ASN A 183 9.42 8.28 13.37
C ASN A 183 9.37 7.13 12.35
N PHE A 184 10.43 6.34 12.29
CA PHE A 184 10.63 5.30 11.28
C PHE A 184 10.67 3.89 11.87
N LEU A 185 10.43 3.71 13.17
CA LEU A 185 10.44 2.38 13.80
C LEU A 185 9.24 1.51 13.37
N CYS A 186 8.32 2.01 12.53
CA CYS A 186 7.25 1.21 11.92
C CYS A 186 6.40 0.42 12.93
N GLY A 187 6.28 0.90 14.18
CA GLY A 187 5.56 0.22 15.27
C GLY A 187 6.33 -0.90 15.99
N PHE A 188 7.62 -1.07 15.70
CA PHE A 188 8.50 -2.02 16.41
C PHE A 188 9.09 -1.39 17.68
N TYR A 189 9.24 -2.20 18.74
CA TYR A 189 9.82 -1.76 20.01
C TYR A 189 11.32 -1.50 19.91
N SER A 190 12.00 -2.14 18.96
CA SER A 190 13.41 -1.97 18.71
C SER A 190 13.78 -2.21 17.24
N ILE A 191 14.96 -1.71 16.85
CA ILE A 191 15.58 -2.03 15.56
C ILE A 191 15.77 -3.54 15.39
N ARG A 192 16.05 -4.26 16.48
CA ARG A 192 16.21 -5.72 16.46
C ARG A 192 14.89 -6.41 16.07
N ASP A 193 13.77 -5.95 16.59
CA ASP A 193 12.45 -6.51 16.26
C ASP A 193 12.10 -6.25 14.80
N LEU A 194 12.36 -5.04 14.30
CA LEU A 194 12.20 -4.71 12.88
C LEU A 194 13.04 -5.63 11.98
N ARG A 195 14.33 -5.83 12.33
CA ARG A 195 15.21 -6.76 11.58
C ARG A 195 14.69 -8.19 11.60
N THR A 196 14.24 -8.65 12.77
CA THR A 196 13.69 -10.00 12.95
C THR A 196 12.44 -10.18 12.08
N GLN A 197 11.57 -9.17 12.01
CA GLN A 197 10.35 -9.23 11.21
C GLN A 197 10.60 -9.15 9.70
N MET A 198 11.71 -8.56 9.26
CA MET A 198 12.11 -8.59 7.86
C MET A 198 12.84 -9.89 7.48
N TYR A 199 13.45 -10.59 8.44
CA TYR A 199 14.29 -11.76 8.18
C TYR A 199 13.62 -12.80 7.26
N ALA A 200 14.38 -13.28 6.27
CA ALA A 200 13.98 -14.21 5.22
C ALA A 200 12.83 -13.71 4.31
N LYS A 201 12.39 -12.45 4.43
CA LYS A 201 11.41 -11.80 3.55
C LYS A 201 12.11 -10.95 2.51
N ARG A 202 11.58 -10.97 1.29
CA ARG A 202 12.06 -10.15 0.18
C ARG A 202 11.55 -8.72 0.27
N PHE A 203 10.25 -8.58 0.48
CA PHE A 203 9.56 -7.30 0.46
C PHE A 203 9.23 -6.84 1.88
N PHE A 204 9.36 -5.54 2.10
CA PHE A 204 8.79 -4.86 3.26
C PHE A 204 7.84 -3.78 2.77
N ILE A 205 6.59 -3.79 3.25
CA ILE A 205 5.54 -2.90 2.79
C ILE A 205 4.93 -2.11 3.95
N GLY A 206 4.38 -0.94 3.64
CA GLY A 206 3.70 -0.12 4.63
C GLY A 206 3.24 1.22 4.08
N ILE A 207 2.90 2.09 5.01
CA ILE A 207 2.45 3.46 4.73
C ILE A 207 3.33 4.49 5.42
N ILE A 208 3.37 5.67 4.82
CA ILE A 208 4.05 6.84 5.34
C ILE A 208 3.02 7.95 5.50
N HIS A 209 2.89 8.44 6.73
CA HIS A 209 2.17 9.66 7.07
C HIS A 209 3.09 10.85 6.88
N HIS A 210 2.64 11.84 6.11
CA HIS A 210 3.28 13.15 6.07
C HIS A 210 2.59 14.05 7.09
N GLY A 211 3.38 14.68 7.96
CA GLY A 211 2.97 15.28 9.24
C GLY A 211 2.14 16.57 9.17
N SER A 212 1.98 17.21 10.34
CA SER A 212 0.87 18.09 10.75
C SER A 212 0.41 19.20 9.78
N ALA A 213 1.28 19.73 8.94
CA ALA A 213 0.92 20.76 7.95
C ALA A 213 0.31 20.20 6.65
N CYS A 214 0.51 18.90 6.35
CA CYS A 214 0.00 18.23 5.17
C CYS A 214 -0.48 16.83 5.55
N GLN A 215 -1.74 16.73 6.00
CA GLN A 215 -2.39 15.46 6.32
C GLN A 215 -2.51 14.61 5.05
N HIS A 216 -1.52 13.76 4.81
CA HIS A 216 -1.41 12.99 3.56
C HIS A 216 -0.80 11.61 3.78
N TRP A 217 -1.30 10.64 3.04
CA TRP A 217 -0.85 9.26 3.07
C TRP A 217 -0.17 8.89 1.77
N THR A 218 0.96 8.20 1.91
CA THR A 218 1.68 7.56 0.81
C THR A 218 1.98 6.12 1.23
N SER A 219 2.32 5.26 0.28
CA SER A 219 2.70 3.88 0.57
C SER A 219 4.06 3.56 -0.04
N PHE A 220 4.66 2.47 0.44
CA PHE A 220 5.93 2.00 -0.08
C PHE A 220 5.97 0.47 -0.22
N ILE A 221 6.84 0.03 -1.13
CA ILE A 221 7.35 -1.34 -1.21
C ILE A 221 8.87 -1.25 -1.23
N TRP A 222 9.52 -1.98 -0.34
CA TRP A 222 10.97 -2.11 -0.30
C TRP A 222 11.38 -3.50 -0.76
N ASP A 223 12.04 -3.60 -1.91
CA ASP A 223 12.66 -4.85 -2.37
C ASP A 223 14.09 -4.94 -1.81
N ARG A 224 14.25 -5.70 -0.73
CA ARG A 224 15.53 -5.87 -0.03
C ARG A 224 16.59 -6.53 -0.91
N VAL A 225 16.20 -7.40 -1.84
CA VAL A 225 17.17 -8.10 -2.71
C VAL A 225 17.88 -7.11 -3.62
N ARG A 226 17.11 -6.16 -4.15
CA ARG A 226 17.60 -5.21 -5.16
C ARG A 226 18.05 -3.89 -4.57
N GLY A 227 17.59 -3.58 -3.36
CA GLY A 227 17.72 -2.25 -2.80
C GLY A 227 16.85 -1.25 -3.56
N ASP A 228 15.64 -1.63 -3.94
CA ASP A 228 14.71 -0.78 -4.69
C ASP A 228 13.54 -0.37 -3.78
N LEU A 229 13.41 0.94 -3.52
CA LEU A 229 12.30 1.55 -2.80
C LEU A 229 11.29 2.11 -3.80
N TYR A 230 10.11 1.51 -3.84
CA TYR A 230 8.97 2.01 -4.60
C TYR A 230 8.12 2.88 -3.68
N HIS A 231 7.86 4.12 -4.10
CA HIS A 231 7.06 5.09 -3.36
C HIS A 231 5.83 5.49 -4.19
N PHE A 232 4.66 5.56 -3.55
CA PHE A 232 3.39 5.88 -4.19
C PHE A 232 2.73 7.09 -3.56
N ASP A 233 2.54 8.13 -4.36
CA ASP A 233 1.99 9.41 -3.94
C ASP A 233 1.01 9.95 -4.98
N SER A 234 -0.27 9.91 -4.66
CA SER A 234 -1.36 10.36 -5.53
C SER A 234 -1.55 11.88 -5.53
N PHE A 235 -0.84 12.62 -4.69
CA PHE A 235 -0.96 14.08 -4.61
C PHE A 235 0.19 14.72 -5.39
N LEU A 236 -0.12 15.51 -6.43
CA LEU A 236 0.92 16.13 -7.26
C LEU A 236 1.64 17.33 -6.62
N PRO A 237 0.94 18.23 -5.91
CA PRO A 237 1.63 19.34 -5.26
C PRO A 237 2.70 18.81 -4.33
N ASP A 238 3.92 19.35 -4.43
CA ASP A 238 5.09 18.96 -3.62
C ASP A 238 5.48 17.47 -3.65
N GLN A 239 5.04 16.72 -4.66
CA GLN A 239 5.33 15.27 -4.79
C GLN A 239 6.84 14.99 -4.81
N VAL A 240 7.61 15.83 -5.51
CA VAL A 240 9.08 15.73 -5.57
C VAL A 240 9.69 15.96 -4.18
N LEU A 241 9.21 16.97 -3.44
CA LEU A 241 9.68 17.24 -2.07
C LEU A 241 9.37 16.08 -1.13
N ARG A 242 8.14 15.53 -1.17
CA ARG A 242 7.78 14.36 -0.38
C ARG A 242 8.64 13.14 -0.75
N THR A 243 8.89 12.91 -2.03
CA THR A 243 9.77 11.81 -2.49
C THR A 243 11.20 11.98 -1.96
N THR A 244 11.73 13.21 -1.97
CA THR A 244 13.02 13.56 -1.35
C THR A 244 13.04 13.27 0.13
N ASN A 245 11.98 13.67 0.86
CA ASN A 245 11.87 13.41 2.30
C ASN A 245 11.78 11.91 2.60
N VAL A 246 11.10 11.14 1.76
CA VAL A 246 11.07 9.67 1.84
C VAL A 246 12.46 9.08 1.63
N ALA A 247 13.24 9.56 0.64
CA ALA A 247 14.62 9.11 0.45
C ALA A 247 15.51 9.40 1.67
N TYR A 248 15.39 10.59 2.27
CA TYR A 248 16.14 10.94 3.49
C TYR A 248 15.73 10.11 4.71
N MET A 249 14.42 9.92 4.92
CA MET A 249 13.89 9.09 5.98
C MET A 249 14.33 7.63 5.82
N TRP A 250 14.25 7.07 4.61
CA TRP A 250 14.60 5.67 4.37
C TRP A 250 16.09 5.41 4.58
N ARG A 251 16.93 6.36 4.16
CA ARG A 251 18.37 6.33 4.45
C ARG A 251 18.64 6.31 5.95
N GLU A 252 17.95 7.14 6.72
CA GLU A 252 18.10 7.15 8.17
C GLU A 252 17.68 5.83 8.80
N LEU A 253 16.53 5.29 8.40
CA LEU A 253 16.06 3.97 8.83
C LEU A 253 17.10 2.89 8.61
N LEU A 254 17.63 2.79 7.39
CA LEU A 254 18.62 1.77 7.02
C LEU A 254 19.92 1.93 7.82
N ALA A 255 20.41 3.16 7.98
CA ALA A 255 21.58 3.43 8.78
C ALA A 255 21.36 3.06 10.26
N SER A 256 20.20 3.41 10.83
CA SER A 256 19.81 3.01 12.19
C SER A 256 19.69 1.49 12.36
N CYS A 257 19.38 0.78 11.28
CA CYS A 257 19.37 -0.69 11.24
C CYS A 257 20.76 -1.32 11.09
N GLY A 258 21.82 -0.53 10.92
CA GLY A 258 23.15 -1.03 10.58
C GLY A 258 23.18 -1.75 9.22
N MET A 259 22.28 -1.40 8.31
CA MET A 259 22.22 -1.94 6.95
C MET A 259 22.98 -1.04 5.98
N PRO A 260 23.36 -1.53 4.79
CA PRO A 260 23.70 -0.66 3.67
C PRO A 260 22.58 0.35 3.42
N TYR A 261 22.93 1.54 2.93
CA TYR A 261 21.96 2.60 2.65
C TYR A 261 22.21 3.30 1.31
N ASN A 262 22.83 2.55 0.37
CA ASN A 262 22.89 2.88 -1.04
C ASN A 262 21.80 2.12 -1.81
N PHE A 263 20.73 2.81 -2.20
CA PHE A 263 19.52 2.19 -2.77
C PHE A 263 18.96 3.01 -3.92
N ASN A 264 18.09 2.41 -4.73
CA ASN A 264 17.30 3.11 -5.74
C ASN A 264 15.96 3.51 -5.13
N ILE A 265 15.47 4.70 -5.47
CA ILE A 265 14.08 5.09 -5.22
C ILE A 265 13.37 5.27 -6.57
N PHE A 266 12.14 4.77 -6.66
CA PHE A 266 11.28 4.88 -7.82
C PHE A 266 9.91 5.40 -7.39
N GLN A 267 9.38 6.33 -8.15
CA GLN A 267 7.99 6.75 -8.06
C GLN A 267 7.39 6.78 -9.47
N GLY A 268 6.44 5.86 -9.65
CA GLY A 268 5.68 5.72 -10.88
C GLY A 268 4.82 6.95 -11.15
N PRO A 269 4.61 7.32 -12.44
CA PRO A 269 3.56 8.26 -12.78
C PRO A 269 2.21 7.60 -12.48
N ILE A 270 1.42 8.21 -11.61
CA ILE A 270 0.06 7.77 -11.30
C ILE A 270 -0.91 8.92 -11.46
N THR A 271 -2.18 8.60 -11.74
CA THR A 271 -3.21 9.62 -11.84
C THR A 271 -3.31 10.42 -10.52
N PRO A 272 -3.46 11.75 -10.55
CA PRO A 272 -3.61 12.52 -9.32
C PRO A 272 -4.95 12.23 -8.64
N GLN A 273 -4.98 12.23 -7.32
CA GLN A 273 -6.25 12.19 -6.58
C GLN A 273 -7.06 13.46 -6.85
N GLU A 274 -8.39 13.31 -6.87
CA GLU A 274 -9.32 14.40 -7.18
C GLU A 274 -9.84 15.15 -5.92
N ASP A 275 -9.53 14.66 -4.73
CA ASP A 275 -9.98 15.20 -3.44
C ASP A 275 -8.87 15.20 -2.38
N SER A 276 -9.16 15.69 -1.17
CA SER A 276 -8.20 15.81 -0.06
C SER A 276 -8.18 14.61 0.90
N ILE A 277 -9.00 13.58 0.68
CA ILE A 277 -9.21 12.49 1.66
C ILE A 277 -8.91 11.09 1.11
N SER A 278 -8.77 10.94 -0.20
CA SER A 278 -8.65 9.66 -0.88
C SER A 278 -7.22 9.15 -1.01
N CYS A 279 -6.22 9.91 -0.54
CA CYS A 279 -4.80 9.52 -0.59
C CYS A 279 -4.52 8.14 0.03
N GLY A 280 -5.14 7.84 1.18
CA GLY A 280 -4.96 6.57 1.89
C GLY A 280 -5.41 5.35 1.08
N PRO A 281 -6.70 5.26 0.71
CA PRO A 281 -7.18 4.16 -0.14
C PRO A 281 -6.40 4.02 -1.44
N LEU A 282 -6.08 5.14 -2.12
CA LEU A 282 -5.35 5.10 -3.38
C LEU A 282 -3.92 4.56 -3.22
N CYS A 283 -3.18 5.01 -2.20
CA CYS A 283 -1.80 4.56 -2.01
C CYS A 283 -1.74 3.08 -1.60
N ILE A 284 -2.66 2.59 -0.76
CA ILE A 284 -2.71 1.16 -0.44
C ILE A 284 -3.13 0.33 -1.64
N PHE A 285 -4.06 0.81 -2.46
CA PHE A 285 -4.45 0.10 -3.68
C PHE A 285 -3.25 -0.14 -4.62
N MET A 286 -2.28 0.78 -4.63
CA MET A 286 -1.03 0.56 -5.37
C MET A 286 -0.23 -0.64 -4.88
N ILE A 287 -0.24 -0.97 -3.58
CA ILE A 287 0.42 -2.17 -3.06
C ILE A 287 -0.23 -3.43 -3.65
N PHE A 288 -1.56 -3.52 -3.61
CA PHE A 288 -2.30 -4.64 -4.22
C PHE A 288 -1.96 -4.79 -5.70
N ARG A 289 -1.86 -3.68 -6.42
CA ARG A 289 -1.56 -3.66 -7.85
C ARG A 289 -0.13 -4.08 -8.18
N PHE A 290 0.85 -3.60 -7.41
CA PHE A 290 2.27 -3.85 -7.65
C PHE A 290 2.71 -5.24 -7.21
N LEU A 291 2.22 -5.69 -6.06
CA LEU A 291 2.38 -7.08 -5.67
C LEU A 291 1.63 -7.95 -6.67
N GLY A 292 0.37 -7.63 -7.00
CA GLY A 292 -0.45 -8.38 -7.97
C GLY A 292 0.15 -8.60 -9.36
N GLY A 293 1.05 -7.71 -9.83
CA GLY A 293 2.18 -8.04 -10.72
C GLY A 293 1.94 -8.57 -12.14
N LEU A 294 0.74 -9.04 -12.47
CA LEU A 294 0.45 -9.74 -13.73
C LEU A 294 0.11 -8.79 -14.88
N VAL A 295 -0.13 -7.50 -14.60
CA VAL A 295 -0.49 -6.49 -15.59
C VAL A 295 0.14 -5.13 -15.23
N GLY A 296 0.90 -4.54 -16.15
CA GLY A 296 1.50 -3.22 -16.00
C GLY A 296 2.57 -2.95 -17.06
N CYS A 297 3.27 -1.82 -16.95
CA CYS A 297 4.42 -1.47 -17.79
C CYS A 297 5.71 -1.68 -17.01
N THR A 298 6.76 -2.08 -17.73
CA THR A 298 8.12 -2.10 -17.21
C THR A 298 8.62 -0.67 -16.91
N GLY A 299 9.68 -0.56 -16.11
CA GLY A 299 10.35 0.73 -15.87
C GLY A 299 10.82 1.38 -17.17
N GLU A 300 11.34 0.61 -18.13
CA GLU A 300 11.78 1.13 -19.42
C GLU A 300 10.63 1.74 -20.23
N GLU A 301 9.49 1.05 -20.28
CA GLU A 301 8.28 1.56 -20.93
C GLU A 301 7.79 2.84 -20.25
N MET A 302 7.80 2.90 -18.92
CA MET A 302 7.45 4.12 -18.18
C MET A 302 8.38 5.28 -18.52
N ARG A 303 9.70 5.04 -18.56
CA ARG A 303 10.68 6.08 -18.97
C ARG A 303 10.41 6.58 -20.39
N ARG A 304 10.05 5.69 -21.32
CA ARG A 304 9.73 6.04 -22.72
C ARG A 304 8.46 6.87 -22.84
N ILE A 305 7.41 6.52 -22.09
CA ILE A 305 6.09 7.18 -22.17
C ILE A 305 6.13 8.53 -21.42
N HIS A 306 6.63 8.53 -20.19
CA HIS A 306 6.50 9.65 -19.25
C HIS A 306 7.74 10.54 -19.16
N ARG A 307 8.87 10.12 -19.73
CA ARG A 307 10.22 10.66 -19.45
C ARG A 307 10.63 10.44 -18.00
N SER A 308 11.93 10.48 -17.75
CA SER A 308 12.48 10.35 -16.41
C SER A 308 12.75 11.72 -15.79
N HIS A 309 12.51 11.84 -14.50
CA HIS A 309 13.04 12.92 -13.67
C HIS A 309 13.99 12.31 -12.63
N THR A 310 15.25 12.72 -12.66
CA THR A 310 16.23 12.31 -11.66
C THR A 310 16.08 13.19 -10.42
N LEU A 311 15.77 12.58 -9.27
CA LEU A 311 15.62 13.31 -8.02
C LEU A 311 16.97 13.92 -7.61
N GLN A 312 16.98 15.23 -7.33
CA GLN A 312 18.18 15.92 -6.83
C GLN A 312 18.22 15.81 -5.30
N LEU A 313 19.19 15.05 -4.79
CA LEU A 313 19.47 14.97 -3.35
C LEU A 313 20.58 15.96 -2.99
N VAL A 314 20.41 16.68 -1.89
CA VAL A 314 21.40 17.67 -1.43
C VAL A 314 22.68 16.95 -1.01
N GLY A 315 23.82 17.45 -1.47
CA GLY A 315 25.13 16.85 -1.20
C GLY A 315 25.46 15.65 -2.07
N GLN A 316 24.68 15.36 -3.12
CA GLN A 316 24.93 14.25 -4.05
C GLN A 316 24.76 14.73 -5.51
N PRO A 317 25.55 14.20 -6.45
CA PRO A 317 25.28 14.42 -7.88
C PRO A 317 23.94 13.78 -8.25
N PRO A 318 23.12 14.42 -9.11
CA PRO A 318 21.88 13.82 -9.60
C PRO A 318 22.20 12.54 -10.37
N THR A 319 21.95 11.41 -9.73
CA THR A 319 22.29 10.09 -10.24
C THR A 319 21.00 9.31 -10.44
N GLY A 320 20.75 8.87 -11.68
CA GLY A 320 19.63 7.98 -11.97
C GLY A 320 19.78 6.63 -11.25
N ALA A 321 18.69 5.88 -11.13
CA ALA A 321 18.75 4.55 -10.55
C ALA A 321 19.77 3.65 -11.29
N SER A 322 20.51 2.83 -10.54
CA SER A 322 21.55 1.96 -11.12
C SER A 322 20.98 0.77 -11.89
N THR A 323 19.74 0.39 -11.60
CA THR A 323 19.04 -0.73 -12.23
C THR A 323 17.65 -0.31 -12.69
N ALA A 324 17.08 -1.09 -13.61
CA ALA A 324 15.66 -0.99 -13.90
C ALA A 324 14.84 -1.60 -12.74
N PRO A 325 13.67 -1.03 -12.41
CA PRO A 325 12.74 -1.63 -11.47
C PRO A 325 12.19 -2.94 -12.01
N VAL A 326 11.96 -3.91 -11.12
CA VAL A 326 11.42 -5.23 -11.47
C VAL A 326 9.90 -5.33 -11.31
N LEU A 327 9.32 -4.50 -10.45
CA LEU A 327 7.87 -4.44 -10.32
C LEU A 327 7.27 -3.73 -11.52
N LEU A 328 6.15 -4.25 -12.02
CA LEU A 328 5.40 -3.64 -13.09
C LEU A 328 4.59 -2.45 -12.57
N PHE A 329 4.68 -1.34 -13.28
CA PHE A 329 3.97 -0.11 -12.94
C PHE A 329 2.59 -0.12 -13.57
N SER A 330 1.58 0.10 -12.74
CA SER A 330 0.21 0.32 -13.20
C SER A 330 -0.34 1.60 -12.58
N ASP A 331 -1.36 2.17 -13.21
CA ASP A 331 -2.13 3.26 -12.60
C ASP A 331 -3.25 2.67 -11.72
N TRP A 332 -3.72 3.46 -10.75
CA TRP A 332 -4.89 3.12 -9.94
C TRP A 332 -6.20 3.32 -10.70
N VAL A 333 -6.22 4.19 -11.71
CA VAL A 333 -7.38 4.31 -12.60
C VAL A 333 -7.50 3.04 -13.43
N VAL A 334 -8.49 2.24 -13.08
CA VAL A 334 -8.80 1.00 -13.79
C VAL A 334 -9.35 1.35 -15.18
N GLY A 335 -8.87 0.64 -16.20
CA GLY A 335 -9.40 0.71 -17.56
C GLY A 335 -10.80 0.09 -17.63
N LEU A 336 -11.79 0.79 -17.08
CA LEU A 336 -13.19 0.43 -17.21
C LEU A 336 -13.58 0.74 -18.65
N SER A 337 -13.96 -0.29 -19.41
CA SER A 337 -14.60 -0.14 -20.73
C SER A 337 -15.92 0.58 -20.54
N LEU A 338 -15.86 1.89 -20.42
CA LEU A 338 -17.05 2.73 -20.46
C LEU A 338 -17.37 2.87 -21.94
N ASP A 339 -18.49 2.31 -22.37
CA ASP A 339 -19.04 2.43 -23.74
C ASP A 339 -19.36 3.89 -24.14
N ARG A 340 -18.96 4.88 -23.34
CA ARG A 340 -19.24 6.29 -23.52
C ARG A 340 -17.97 7.13 -23.41
N PRO A 341 -17.86 8.21 -24.20
CA PRO A 341 -16.85 9.22 -23.98
C PRO A 341 -17.05 9.85 -22.60
N SER A 342 -16.20 9.48 -21.65
CA SER A 342 -16.18 10.01 -20.29
C SER A 342 -14.94 10.86 -20.08
N THR A 343 -15.09 11.97 -19.34
CA THR A 343 -13.96 12.82 -18.97
C THR A 343 -13.00 12.06 -18.06
N HIS A 344 -11.73 12.44 -18.05
CA HIS A 344 -10.72 11.86 -17.16
C HIS A 344 -11.18 11.89 -15.68
N LYS A 345 -11.74 13.02 -15.25
CA LYS A 345 -12.29 13.19 -13.90
C LYS A 345 -13.40 12.19 -13.58
N ALA A 346 -14.30 11.93 -14.53
CA ALA A 346 -15.35 10.93 -14.33
C ALA A 346 -14.76 9.53 -14.16
N LYS A 347 -13.77 9.15 -14.97
CA LYS A 347 -13.06 7.86 -14.83
C LYS A 347 -12.36 7.73 -13.47
N ALA A 348 -11.70 8.79 -13.02
CA ALA A 348 -11.02 8.84 -11.71
C ALA A 348 -12.02 8.66 -10.55
N VAL A 349 -13.15 9.36 -10.58
CA VAL A 349 -14.21 9.22 -9.56
C VAL A 349 -14.79 7.80 -9.54
N ILE A 350 -15.06 7.25 -10.72
CA ILE A 350 -15.58 5.89 -10.86
C ILE A 350 -14.60 4.87 -10.28
N ALA A 351 -13.32 4.94 -10.68
CA ALA A 351 -12.28 4.04 -10.20
C ALA A 351 -12.09 4.14 -8.68
N LEU A 352 -12.12 5.36 -8.13
CA LEU A 352 -12.04 5.57 -6.67
C LEU A 352 -13.20 4.89 -5.93
N ASN A 353 -14.43 5.00 -6.44
CA ASN A 353 -15.56 4.35 -5.79
C ASN A 353 -15.50 2.82 -5.90
N PHE A 354 -15.00 2.29 -7.03
CA PHE A 354 -14.70 0.87 -7.17
C PHE A 354 -13.68 0.43 -6.12
N ILE A 355 -12.57 1.16 -5.94
CA ILE A 355 -11.53 0.86 -4.96
C ILE A 355 -12.12 0.83 -3.53
N LYS A 356 -12.95 1.82 -3.17
CA LYS A 356 -13.60 1.86 -1.86
C LYS A 356 -14.54 0.66 -1.65
N ALA A 357 -15.32 0.30 -2.66
CA ALA A 357 -16.21 -0.85 -2.60
C ALA A 357 -15.44 -2.16 -2.51
N PHE A 358 -14.37 -2.31 -3.29
CA PHE A 358 -13.46 -3.44 -3.25
C PHE A 358 -12.89 -3.64 -1.84
N PHE A 359 -12.34 -2.60 -1.23
CA PHE A 359 -11.83 -2.69 0.15
C PHE A 359 -12.92 -3.00 1.16
N TYR A 360 -14.12 -2.43 1.01
CA TYR A 360 -15.23 -2.73 1.90
C TYR A 360 -15.63 -4.21 1.83
N HIS A 361 -15.69 -4.78 0.62
CA HIS A 361 -15.94 -6.21 0.43
C HIS A 361 -14.83 -7.08 1.02
N LEU A 362 -13.57 -6.69 0.79
CA LEU A 362 -12.42 -7.39 1.36
C LEU A 362 -12.47 -7.43 2.90
N CYS A 363 -12.88 -6.34 3.54
CA CYS A 363 -13.09 -6.31 4.99
C CYS A 363 -14.16 -7.29 5.47
N LEU A 364 -15.28 -7.37 4.76
CA LEU A 364 -16.38 -8.28 5.12
C LEU A 364 -15.95 -9.74 5.00
N GLU A 365 -15.23 -10.07 3.93
CA GLU A 365 -14.69 -11.41 3.72
C GLU A 365 -13.67 -11.76 4.79
N ASP A 366 -12.76 -10.84 5.13
CA ASP A 366 -11.73 -11.06 6.14
C ASP A 366 -12.30 -11.27 7.55
N LEU A 367 -13.38 -10.57 7.91
CA LEU A 367 -14.08 -10.73 9.19
C LEU A 367 -15.02 -11.94 9.23
N GLY A 368 -15.21 -12.64 8.13
CA GLY A 368 -16.12 -13.79 8.06
C GLY A 368 -17.60 -13.43 8.08
N VAL A 369 -17.96 -12.24 7.61
CA VAL A 369 -19.31 -11.69 7.73
C VAL A 369 -20.14 -12.06 6.51
N ARG A 370 -21.25 -12.78 6.74
CA ARG A 370 -22.27 -12.96 5.72
C ARG A 370 -23.20 -11.76 5.74
N GLN A 371 -23.31 -11.04 4.61
CA GLN A 371 -24.31 -9.97 4.45
C GLN A 371 -25.74 -10.57 4.45
N SER A 372 -26.28 -10.86 5.63
CA SER A 372 -27.61 -11.47 5.78
C SER A 372 -28.74 -10.45 5.56
N ASN A 373 -28.52 -9.16 5.87
CA ASN A 373 -29.57 -8.13 5.81
C ASN A 373 -29.16 -6.76 5.26
N THR A 374 -27.87 -6.42 5.19
CA THR A 374 -27.42 -5.15 4.60
C THR A 374 -26.59 -5.45 3.37
N VAL A 375 -27.21 -5.40 2.21
CA VAL A 375 -26.47 -5.47 0.96
C VAL A 375 -25.98 -4.06 0.67
N PHE A 376 -24.67 -3.85 0.74
CA PHE A 376 -24.07 -2.62 0.26
C PHE A 376 -24.02 -2.71 -1.26
N TYR A 377 -25.09 -2.26 -1.92
CA TYR A 377 -25.03 -2.10 -3.36
C TYR A 377 -24.18 -0.88 -3.67
N THR A 378 -23.17 -1.07 -4.50
CA THR A 378 -22.59 0.02 -5.30
C THR A 378 -23.65 0.41 -6.33
N LYS A 379 -24.53 1.35 -5.97
CA LYS A 379 -25.49 1.87 -6.92
C LYS A 379 -24.77 2.83 -7.85
N TRP A 380 -24.50 2.38 -9.06
CA TRP A 380 -24.05 3.21 -10.17
C TRP A 380 -25.17 4.18 -10.54
N ARG A 381 -24.97 5.46 -10.24
CA ARG A 381 -25.87 6.50 -10.69
C ARG A 381 -25.55 6.85 -12.16
N ARG A 382 -26.58 7.29 -12.88
CA ARG A 382 -26.45 7.71 -14.29
C ARG A 382 -25.47 8.88 -14.51
N ASP A 383 -25.11 9.59 -13.45
CA ASP A 383 -24.13 10.69 -13.45
C ASP A 383 -22.67 10.20 -13.27
N GLY A 384 -22.44 8.88 -13.20
CA GLY A 384 -21.10 8.30 -13.02
C GLY A 384 -20.62 8.30 -11.57
N THR A 385 -21.46 8.70 -10.60
CA THR A 385 -21.16 8.51 -9.18
C THR A 385 -21.60 7.13 -8.73
N THR A 386 -20.77 6.48 -7.92
CA THR A 386 -21.12 5.21 -7.29
C THR A 386 -21.30 5.49 -5.81
N VAL A 387 -22.51 5.25 -5.31
CA VAL A 387 -22.82 5.43 -3.89
C VAL A 387 -22.86 4.06 -3.26
N ILE A 388 -21.94 3.78 -2.35
CA ILE A 388 -22.05 2.66 -1.42
C ILE A 388 -23.23 3.02 -0.51
N THR A 389 -24.38 2.38 -0.75
CA THR A 389 -25.58 2.62 0.04
C THR A 389 -25.83 1.37 0.88
N PRO A 390 -25.87 1.47 2.23
CA PRO A 390 -26.41 0.38 3.03
C PRO A 390 -27.87 0.17 2.63
N CYS A 391 -28.20 -0.98 2.07
CA CYS A 391 -29.58 -1.33 1.76
C CYS A 391 -30.02 -2.45 2.68
N VAL A 392 -30.96 -2.12 3.58
CA VAL A 392 -31.63 -3.12 4.41
C VAL A 392 -32.51 -3.97 3.50
N LYS A 393 -32.21 -5.26 3.37
CA LYS A 393 -33.06 -6.27 2.75
C LYS A 393 -34.35 -6.31 3.57
N LYS A 394 -35.40 -5.64 3.09
CA LYS A 394 -36.76 -5.91 3.59
C LYS A 394 -37.15 -7.28 3.05
N TYR A 395 -37.13 -8.30 3.90
CA TYR A 395 -37.69 -9.61 3.58
C TYR A 395 -39.12 -9.42 3.03
N GLY A 396 -39.35 -9.79 1.76
CA GLY A 396 -40.68 -9.83 1.15
C GLY A 396 -40.90 -9.03 -0.14
N GLN A 397 -39.91 -8.33 -0.70
CA GLN A 397 -40.05 -7.75 -2.05
C GLN A 397 -39.08 -8.38 -3.04
N ASN A 398 -39.62 -9.21 -3.94
CA ASN A 398 -38.97 -9.58 -5.18
C ASN A 398 -38.68 -8.30 -5.96
N HIS A 399 -37.43 -7.85 -5.94
CA HIS A 399 -36.94 -6.93 -6.95
C HIS A 399 -36.15 -7.74 -7.95
N ASP A 400 -36.73 -7.89 -9.14
CA ASP A 400 -36.06 -8.36 -10.34
C ASP A 400 -34.73 -7.61 -10.49
N THR A 401 -33.64 -8.28 -10.17
CA THR A 401 -32.30 -7.84 -10.48
C THR A 401 -32.09 -8.03 -11.97
N HIS A 402 -32.34 -6.98 -12.76
CA HIS A 402 -31.68 -6.86 -14.04
C HIS A 402 -30.19 -6.64 -13.78
N THR A 403 -29.45 -7.73 -13.95
CA THR A 403 -27.99 -7.78 -14.10
C THR A 403 -27.57 -6.95 -15.31
N LEU A 404 -26.56 -6.10 -15.12
CA LEU A 404 -25.66 -5.66 -16.19
C LEU A 404 -24.24 -5.93 -15.73
#